data_AF-A0A1G7NLU5-F1
#
_entry.id   AF-A0A1G7NLU5-F1
#
_cell.length_a   1.000
_cell.length_b   1.000
_cell.length_c   1.000
_cell.angle_alpha   90.00
_cell.angle_beta   90.00
_cell.angle_gamma   90.00
#
_symmetry.space_group_name_H-M   'P 1'
#
loop_
_entity.id
_entity.type
_entity.pdbx_description
1 polymer ?
#
loop_
_entity_poly.entity_id
_entity_poly.type
_entity_poly.pdbx_seq_one_letter_code
_entity_poly.pdbx_strand_id
1 'polypeptide(L)'
;MIDAPPGGFRGPVKRSITIAGHQTSISLEPIFWDRLDAAAAARGLPLSALVAAIDARRITEADPPNLASALRSWLMLTGAVA
;
A
#
# COMPACT_ATOMS: atom_id res chain seq x y z
N MET A 1 19.31 10.35 -22.01
CA MET A 1 18.31 11.01 -21.13
C MET A 1 17.34 9.94 -20.65
N ILE A 2 16.77 10.09 -19.45
CA ILE A 2 15.76 9.16 -18.92
C ILE A 2 14.38 9.77 -19.18
N ASP A 3 13.48 8.99 -19.75
CA ASP A 3 12.10 9.39 -19.98
C ASP A 3 11.27 9.26 -18.69
N ALA A 4 10.28 10.13 -18.54
CA ALA A 4 9.32 10.02 -17.45
C ALA A 4 8.45 8.76 -17.64
N PRO A 5 8.05 8.08 -16.54
CA PRO A 5 7.11 6.98 -16.64
C PRO A 5 5.74 7.47 -17.14
N PRO A 6 4.91 6.58 -17.72
CA PRO A 6 3.51 6.90 -18.00
C PRO A 6 2.81 7.45 -16.76
N GLY A 7 2.15 8.61 -16.89
CA GLY A 7 1.52 9.31 -15.75
C GLY A 7 2.43 10.25 -14.95
N GLY A 8 3.73 10.28 -15.27
CA GLY A 8 4.73 11.17 -14.69
C GLY A 8 5.11 10.85 -13.24
N PHE A 9 6.04 11.63 -12.68
CA PHE A 9 6.41 11.54 -11.27
C PHE A 9 5.34 12.24 -10.41
N ARG A 10 4.66 11.48 -9.53
CA ARG A 10 3.58 11.98 -8.68
C ARG A 10 3.92 11.75 -7.22
N GLY A 11 3.87 12.82 -6.42
CA GLY A 11 4.13 12.76 -4.99
C GLY A 11 3.03 12.04 -4.20
N PRO A 12 3.28 11.71 -2.92
CA PRO A 12 2.34 10.95 -2.10
C PRO A 12 1.10 11.76 -1.71
N VAL A 13 -0.04 11.08 -1.67
CA VAL A 13 -1.34 11.56 -1.20
C VAL A 13 -1.66 10.87 0.12
N LYS A 14 -2.05 11.64 1.12
CA LYS A 14 -2.45 11.13 2.44
C LYS A 14 -3.89 10.61 2.39
N ARG A 15 -4.12 9.38 2.84
CA ARG A 15 -5.46 8.85 3.15
C ARG A 15 -5.50 8.38 4.61
N SER A 16 -6.67 8.48 5.21
CA SER A 16 -6.91 8.01 6.57
C SER A 16 -7.72 6.72 6.51
N ILE A 17 -7.17 5.63 7.05
CA ILE A 17 -7.77 4.30 7.01
C ILE A 17 -7.89 3.77 8.43
N THR A 18 -9.05 3.22 8.78
CA THR A 18 -9.22 2.54 10.06
C THR A 18 -8.68 1.12 9.96
N ILE A 19 -7.64 0.80 10.72
CA ILE A 19 -7.07 -0.55 10.86
C ILE A 19 -7.08 -0.95 12.33
N ALA A 20 -7.48 -2.19 12.63
CA ALA A 20 -7.60 -2.69 14.02
C ALA A 20 -8.33 -1.72 14.98
N GLY A 21 -9.38 -1.04 14.52
CA GLY A 21 -10.15 -0.07 15.32
C GLY A 21 -9.51 1.31 15.50
N HIS A 22 -8.30 1.53 14.97
CA HIS A 22 -7.57 2.80 15.09
C HIS A 22 -7.46 3.49 13.74
N GLN A 23 -7.63 4.82 13.74
CA GLN A 23 -7.46 5.61 12.52
C GLN A 23 -5.96 5.81 12.24
N THR A 24 -5.50 5.34 11.09
CA THR A 24 -4.10 5.45 10.66
C THR A 24 -4.01 6.29 9.39
N SER A 25 -3.23 7.35 9.45
CA SER A 25 -2.90 8.19 8.29
C SER A 25 -1.70 7.61 7.53
N ILE A 26 -1.88 7.34 6.24
CA ILE A 26 -0.85 6.76 5.37
C ILE A 26 -0.69 7.67 4.16
N SER A 27 0.56 7.96 3.77
CA SER A 27 0.88 8.76 2.58
C SER A 27 1.56 7.90 1.53
N LEU A 28 0.89 7.71 0.38
CA LEU A 28 1.36 6.89 -0.75
C LEU A 28 1.14 7.61 -2.08
N GLU A 29 1.99 7.35 -3.05
CA GLU A 29 1.84 7.83 -4.43
C GLU A 29 0.54 7.27 -5.04
N PRO A 30 -0.13 8.00 -5.95
CA PRO A 30 -1.40 7.57 -6.53
C PRO A 30 -1.37 6.15 -7.09
N ILE A 31 -0.29 5.77 -7.77
CA ILE A 31 -0.12 4.42 -8.33
C ILE A 31 -0.19 3.32 -7.27
N PHE A 32 0.31 3.55 -6.05
CA PHE A 32 0.23 2.55 -4.99
C PHE A 32 -1.17 2.48 -4.39
N TRP A 33 -1.90 3.59 -4.32
CA TRP A 33 -3.30 3.57 -3.93
C TRP A 33 -4.13 2.75 -4.92
N ASP A 34 -3.99 3.02 -6.22
CA ASP A 34 -4.73 2.31 -7.26
C ASP A 34 -4.42 0.81 -7.24
N ARG A 35 -3.14 0.44 -7.06
CA ARG A 35 -2.73 -0.97 -6.94
C ARG A 35 -3.21 -1.63 -5.65
N LEU A 36 -3.33 -0.90 -4.54
CA LEU A 36 -3.93 -1.44 -3.31
C LEU A 36 -5.42 -1.69 -3.50
N ASP A 37 -6.14 -0.75 -4.11
CA ASP A 37 -7.56 -0.88 -4.42
C ASP A 37 -7.80 -2.11 -5.33
N ALA A 38 -7.00 -2.28 -6.39
CA ALA A 38 -7.03 -3.45 -7.25
C ALA A 38 -6.68 -4.76 -6.52
N ALA A 39 -5.63 -4.74 -5.69
CA ALA A 39 -5.19 -5.91 -4.93
C ALA A 39 -6.23 -6.35 -3.89
N ALA A 40 -6.95 -5.41 -3.29
CA ALA A 40 -8.04 -5.67 -2.36
C ALA A 40 -9.25 -6.25 -3.09
N ALA A 41 -9.64 -5.66 -4.22
CA ALA A 41 -10.73 -6.15 -5.07
C ALA A 41 -10.48 -7.58 -5.57
N ALA A 42 -9.27 -7.86 -6.09
CA ALA A 42 -8.88 -9.20 -6.54
C ALA A 42 -8.92 -10.27 -5.43
N ARG A 43 -8.83 -9.85 -4.16
CA ARG A 43 -8.92 -10.73 -2.98
C ARG A 43 -10.32 -10.78 -2.37
N GLY A 44 -11.28 -10.01 -2.89
CA GLY A 44 -12.61 -9.87 -2.27
C GLY A 44 -12.56 -9.26 -0.86
N LEU A 45 -11.55 -8.43 -0.57
CA LEU A 45 -11.35 -7.82 0.75
C LEU A 45 -11.61 -6.30 0.68
N PRO A 46 -12.13 -5.69 1.77
CA PRO A 46 -12.04 -4.26 1.95
C PRO A 46 -10.57 -3.79 1.98
N LEU A 47 -10.27 -2.61 1.44
CA LEU A 47 -8.92 -2.02 1.47
C LEU A 47 -8.34 -1.99 2.90
N SER A 48 -9.14 -1.58 3.89
CA SER A 48 -8.73 -1.55 5.29
C SER A 48 -8.31 -2.92 5.83
N ALA A 49 -8.99 -3.99 5.41
CA ALA A 49 -8.66 -5.36 5.82
C ALA A 49 -7.33 -5.81 5.20
N LEU A 50 -7.09 -5.50 3.91
CA LEU A 50 -5.81 -5.79 3.28
C LEU A 50 -4.66 -5.03 3.95
N VAL A 51 -4.84 -3.73 4.20
CA VAL A 51 -3.82 -2.91 4.89
C VAL A 51 -3.57 -3.45 6.30
N ALA A 52 -4.62 -3.80 7.05
CA ALA A 52 -4.48 -4.37 8.40
C ALA A 52 -3.75 -5.72 8.39
N ALA A 53 -3.98 -6.58 7.39
CA ALA A 53 -3.29 -7.86 7.27
C ALA A 53 -1.79 -7.67 6.97
N ILE A 54 -1.44 -6.73 6.10
CA ILE A 54 -0.03 -6.38 5.81
C ILE A 54 0.62 -5.76 7.05
N ASP A 55 -0.11 -4.89 7.78
CA ASP A 55 0.35 -4.27 9.02
C ASP A 55 0.64 -5.33 10.11
N ALA A 56 -0.27 -6.27 10.30
CA ALA A 56 -0.10 -7.36 11.26
C ALA A 56 1.07 -8.29 10.90
N ARG A 57 1.30 -8.56 9.60
CA ARG A 57 2.41 -9.41 9.17
C ARG A 57 3.77 -8.69 9.27
N ARG A 58 3.84 -7.40 8.90
CA ARG A 58 5.13 -6.67 8.91
C ARG A 58 5.70 -6.56 10.32
N ILE A 59 4.86 -6.40 11.35
CA ILE A 59 5.33 -6.19 12.73
C ILE A 59 5.91 -7.45 13.39
N THR A 60 5.74 -8.62 12.77
CA THR A 60 6.36 -9.86 13.27
C THR A 60 7.80 -10.05 12.79
N GLU A 61 8.29 -9.19 11.90
CA GLU A 61 9.68 -9.20 11.45
C GLU A 61 10.61 -8.64 12.54
N ALA A 62 11.87 -9.09 12.56
CA ALA A 62 12.85 -8.66 13.56
C ALA A 62 13.16 -7.14 13.49
N ASP A 63 13.13 -6.57 12.29
CA ASP A 63 13.27 -5.12 12.04
C ASP A 63 12.14 -4.66 11.10
N PRO A 64 10.95 -4.34 11.63
CA PRO A 64 9.76 -4.10 10.82
C PRO A 64 9.82 -2.69 10.18
N PRO A 65 9.66 -2.57 8.85
CA PRO A 65 9.57 -1.25 8.22
C PRO A 65 8.28 -0.53 8.64
N ASN A 66 8.24 0.79 8.46
CA ASN A 66 6.99 1.54 8.61
C ASN A 66 5.92 1.03 7.61
N LEU A 67 4.64 1.26 7.93
CA LEU A 67 3.52 0.75 7.12
C LEU A 67 3.57 1.23 5.67
N ALA A 68 3.90 2.50 5.41
CA ALA A 68 3.94 3.01 4.04
C ALA A 68 5.03 2.32 3.20
N SER A 69 6.22 2.09 3.76
CA SER A 69 7.30 1.34 3.10
C SER A 69 6.91 -0.12 2.88
N ALA A 70 6.27 -0.75 3.87
CA ALA A 70 5.79 -2.14 3.76
C ALA A 70 4.75 -2.30 2.63
N LEU A 71 3.81 -1.36 2.49
CA LEU A 71 2.81 -1.39 1.43
C LEU A 71 3.45 -1.25 0.05
N ARG A 72 4.39 -0.30 -0.13
CA ARG A 72 5.11 -0.12 -1.40
C ARG A 72 5.88 -1.37 -1.80
N SER A 73 6.68 -1.95 -0.89
CA SER A 73 7.49 -3.13 -1.18
C SER A 73 6.62 -4.36 -1.43
N TRP A 74 5.55 -4.55 -0.65
CA TRP A 74 4.60 -5.64 -0.85
C TRP A 74 3.98 -5.58 -2.25
N LEU A 75 3.47 -4.43 -2.69
CA LEU A 75 2.90 -4.26 -4.04
C LEU A 75 3.91 -4.48 -5.15
N MET A 76 5.16 -4.05 -4.94
CA MET A 76 6.23 -4.19 -5.92
C MET A 76 6.64 -5.67 -6.09
N LEU A 77 6.75 -6.41 -4.99
CA LEU A 77 7.29 -7.77 -4.97
C LEU A 77 6.23 -8.86 -5.15
N THR A 78 4.97 -8.61 -4.78
CA THR A 78 3.92 -9.64 -4.83
C THR A 78 3.14 -9.68 -6.14
N GLY A 79 3.53 -8.85 -7.12
CA GLY A 79 2.89 -8.83 -8.42
C GLY A 79 1.37 -8.72 -8.29
N ALA A 80 0.87 -7.62 -7.70
CA ALA A 80 -0.55 -7.32 -7.79
C ALA A 80 -0.89 -7.20 -9.28
N VAL A 81 -1.50 -8.28 -9.78
CA VAL A 81 -1.85 -8.56 -11.17
C VAL A 81 -2.63 -7.37 -11.72
N ALA A 82 -2.19 -6.89 -12.88
CA ALA A 82 -2.96 -5.97 -13.71
C ALA A 82 -4.08 -6.74 -14.40
#